data_AF-A0A3L7VRZ4-F1
#
_entry.id   AF-A0A3L7VRZ4-F1
#
_cell.length_a   1.000
_cell.length_b   1.000
_cell.length_c   1.000
_cell.angle_alpha   90.00
_cell.angle_beta   90.00
_cell.angle_gamma   90.00
#
_symmetry.space_group_name_H-M   'P 1'
#
loop_
_entity.id
_entity.type
_entity.pdbx_description
1 polymer ?
#
loop_
_entity_poly.entity_id
_entity_poly.type
_entity_poly.pdbx_seq_one_letter_code
_entity_poly.pdbx_strand_id
1 'polypeptide(L)' 'MALNTTPASIPDERLSIEKRGDGAILVRVKSAGPEAARLPDAVFSFRCGDPQYAYWLRRLTEHAEGS' A
#
# COMPACT_ATOMS: atom_id res chain seq x y z
N MET A 1 -12.88 -16.30 24.08
CA MET A 1 -12.74 -14.87 23.70
C MET A 1 -12.17 -14.83 22.30
N ALA A 2 -12.98 -14.57 21.29
CA ALA A 2 -12.51 -14.43 19.90
C ALA A 2 -12.02 -13.00 19.71
N LEU A 3 -10.73 -12.81 19.41
CA LEU A 3 -10.24 -11.52 18.94
C LEU A 3 -10.94 -11.26 17.60
N ASN A 4 -11.86 -10.31 17.57
CA ASN A 4 -12.41 -9.76 16.34
C ASN A 4 -11.26 -9.05 15.59
N THR A 5 -10.44 -9.84 14.91
CA THR A 5 -9.36 -9.34 14.06
C THR A 5 -10.02 -8.75 12.82
N THR A 6 -10.55 -7.54 12.95
CA THR A 6 -10.77 -6.71 11.77
C THR A 6 -9.42 -6.66 11.03
N PRO A 7 -9.38 -6.96 9.73
CA PRO A 7 -8.13 -6.92 8.99
C PRO A 7 -7.52 -5.55 9.21
N ALA A 8 -6.31 -5.51 9.77
CA ALA A 8 -5.63 -4.26 10.08
C ALA A 8 -5.47 -3.47 8.78
N SER A 9 -6.28 -2.41 8.62
CA SER A 9 -6.19 -1.54 7.45
C SER A 9 -5.01 -0.60 7.64
N ILE A 10 -4.12 -0.57 6.65
CA ILE A 10 -3.01 0.38 6.64
C ILE A 10 -3.60 1.77 6.36
N PRO A 11 -3.38 2.77 7.24
CA PRO A 11 -3.92 4.11 7.03
C PRO A 11 -3.29 4.76 5.79
N ASP A 12 -4.11 5.49 5.02
CA ASP A 12 -3.70 6.03 3.71
C ASP A 12 -2.54 7.03 3.82
N GLU A 13 -2.41 7.75 4.94
CA GLU A 13 -1.29 8.67 5.20
C GLU A 13 0.10 7.98 5.21
N ARG A 14 0.11 6.68 5.49
CA ARG A 14 1.33 5.84 5.53
C ARG A 14 1.53 5.05 4.25
N LEU A 15 0.63 5.19 3.29
CA LEU A 15 0.68 4.48 2.04
C LEU A 15 1.09 5.42 0.91
N SER A 16 1.86 4.92 -0.03
CA SER A 16 2.08 5.59 -1.31
C SER A 16 2.02 4.56 -2.42
N ILE A 17 1.16 4.79 -3.40
CA ILE A 17 0.95 3.89 -4.53
C ILE A 17 1.38 4.61 -5.80
N GLU A 18 2.11 3.91 -6.66
CA GLU A 18 2.55 4.39 -7.97
C GLU A 18 2.34 3.31 -9.02
N LYS A 19 1.94 3.70 -10.23
CA LYS A 19 2.00 2.82 -11.41
C LYS A 19 3.23 3.19 -12.25
N ARG A 20 4.11 2.22 -12.48
CA ARG A 20 5.31 2.40 -13.31
C ARG A 20 4.99 2.26 -14.80
N GLY A 21 5.91 2.78 -15.64
CA GLY A 21 5.80 2.70 -17.10
C GLY A 21 5.76 1.27 -17.65
N ASP A 22 6.30 0.29 -16.92
CA ASP A 22 6.21 -1.14 -17.26
C ASP A 22 4.86 -1.79 -16.87
N GLY A 23 3.96 -1.02 -16.24
CA GLY A 23 2.64 -1.48 -15.82
C GLY A 23 2.60 -2.09 -14.43
N ALA A 24 3.73 -2.25 -13.73
CA ALA A 24 3.73 -2.67 -12.33
C ALA A 24 3.17 -1.58 -11.40
N ILE A 25 2.44 -2.02 -10.36
CA ILE A 25 2.00 -1.17 -9.25
C ILE A 25 2.99 -1.34 -8.11
N LEU A 26 3.63 -0.25 -7.69
CA LEU A 26 4.41 -0.20 -6.46
C LEU A 26 3.55 0.32 -5.32
N VAL A 27 3.62 -0.38 -4.19
CA VAL A 27 2.99 0.02 -2.94
C VAL A 27 4.08 0.16 -1.90
N ARG A 28 4.26 1.39 -1.40
CA ARG A 28 5.16 1.70 -0.28
C ARG A 28 4.34 1.90 0.98
N VAL A 29 4.75 1.24 2.05
CA VAL A 29 4.17 1.38 3.39
C VAL A 29 5.24 1.96 4.31
N LYS A 30 4.99 3.18 4.78
CA LYS A 30 5.88 3.87 5.71
C LYS A 30 5.93 3.14 7.03
N SER A 31 7.12 2.81 7.51
CA SER A 31 7.31 2.13 8.81
C SER A 31 6.93 3.03 9.99
N ALA A 32 6.46 2.42 11.09
CA ALA A 32 6.04 3.15 12.28
C ALA A 32 7.26 3.40 13.17
N GLY A 33 7.21 4.47 13.97
CA GLY A 33 8.13 4.68 15.07
C GLY A 33 8.96 5.96 14.98
N PRO A 34 9.66 6.28 16.08
CA PRO A 34 10.53 7.45 16.17
C PRO A 34 11.69 7.33 15.18
N GLU A 35 12.17 8.45 14.67
CA GLU A 35 13.15 8.52 13.59
C GLU A 35 14.44 7.74 13.90
N ALA A 36 14.88 7.78 15.16
CA ALA A 36 16.08 7.06 15.62
C ALA A 36 15.98 5.52 15.58
N ALA A 37 14.78 4.95 15.44
CA ALA A 37 14.55 3.50 15.40
C ALA A 37 13.63 3.09 14.24
N ARG A 38 13.40 3.98 13.26
CA ARG A 38 12.49 3.72 12.15
C ARG A 38 13.08 2.65 11.24
N LEU A 39 12.34 1.55 11.09
CA LEU A 39 12.65 0.52 10.11
C LEU A 39 12.49 1.05 8.68
N PRO A 40 13.16 0.45 7.67
CA PRO A 40 12.91 0.82 6.29
C PRO A 40 11.44 0.62 5.90
N ASP A 41 10.98 1.41 4.94
CA ASP A 41 9.63 1.28 4.39
C ASP A 41 9.50 -0.07 3.67
N ALA A 42 8.36 -0.74 3.85
CA ALA A 42 8.07 -1.95 3.09
C ALA A 42 7.61 -1.57 1.68
N VAL A 43 8.19 -2.22 0.66
CA VAL A 43 7.86 -1.99 -0.74
C VAL A 43 7.39 -3.29 -1.37
N PHE A 44 6.21 -3.26 -1.97
CA PHE A 44 5.62 -4.38 -2.70
C PHE A 44 5.44 -3.98 -4.16
N SER A 45 5.66 -4.93 -5.07
CA SER A 45 5.41 -4.75 -6.50
C SER A 45 4.39 -5.78 -6.98
N PHE A 46 3.35 -5.31 -7.65
CA PHE A 46 2.30 -6.16 -8.22
C PHE A 46 2.24 -5.95 -9.73
N ARG A 47 2.10 -7.03 -10.49
CA ARG A 47 1.92 -7.04 -11.94
C ARG A 47 0.55 -7.59 -12.31
N CYS A 48 0.16 -7.35 -13.56
CA CYS A 48 -1.02 -7.97 -14.13
C CYS A 48 -0.91 -9.50 -14.00
N GLY A 49 -1.85 -10.11 -13.28
CA GLY A 49 -1.84 -11.54 -12.93
C GLY A 49 -1.66 -11.81 -11.44
N ASP A 50 -1.12 -10.85 -10.67
CA ASP A 50 -1.07 -10.98 -9.21
C ASP A 50 -2.50 -10.90 -8.63
N PRO A 51 -2.86 -11.74 -7.64
CA PRO A 51 -4.19 -11.76 -7.04
C PRO A 51 -4.65 -10.40 -6.47
N GLN A 52 -3.69 -9.53 -6.10
CA GLN A 52 -3.98 -8.23 -5.50
C GLN A 52 -3.81 -7.03 -6.45
N TYR A 53 -3.38 -7.26 -7.69
CA TYR A 53 -3.10 -6.17 -8.64
C TYR A 53 -4.31 -5.25 -8.85
N ALA A 54 -5.48 -5.84 -9.11
CA ALA A 54 -6.71 -5.08 -9.38
C ALA A 54 -7.14 -4.22 -8.18
N TYR A 55 -6.96 -4.72 -6.96
CA TYR A 55 -7.24 -3.97 -5.74
C TYR A 55 -6.36 -2.72 -5.63
N TRP A 56 -5.05 -2.86 -5.84
CA TRP A 56 -4.11 -1.75 -5.74
C TRP A 56 -4.26 -0.74 -6.89
N LEU A 57 -4.57 -1.22 -8.10
CA LEU A 57 -4.88 -0.35 -9.23
C LEU A 57 -6.10 0.52 -8.95
N ARG A 58 -7.18 -0.06 -8.41
CA ARG A 58 -8.38 0.71 -8.04
C ARG A 58 -8.06 1.77 -6.99
N ARG A 59 -7.32 1.39 -5.94
CA ARG A 59 -6.96 2.33 -4.88
C ARG A 59 -6.10 3.49 -5.38
N LEU A 60 -5.21 3.24 -6.35
CA LEU A 60 -4.43 4.29 -7.01
C LEU A 60 -5.33 5.30 -7.74
N THR A 61 -6.34 4.82 -8.48
CA THR A 61 -7.30 5.70 -9.18
C THR A 61 -8.13 6.51 -8.19
N GLU A 62 -8.63 5.90 -7.11
CA GLU A 62 -9.39 6.59 -6.06
C GLU A 62 -8.57 7.70 -5.39
N HIS A 63 -7.25 7.51 -5.23
CA HIS A 63 -6.36 8.49 -4.65
C HIS A 63 -5.99 9.64 -5.61
N ALA A 64 -6.10 9.43 -6.93
CA ALA A 64 -5.82 10.44 -7.95
C ALA A 64 -7.02 11.38 -8.19
N GLU A 65 -8.25 10.87 -8.04
CA GLU A 65 -9.50 11.63 -8.26
C GLU A 65 -9.92 12.47 -7.04
N GLY A 66 -9.25 12.30 -5.90
CA GLY A 66 -9.53 13.02 -4.65
C GLY A 66 -8.62 14.22 -4.36
N SER A 67 -7.83 14.69 -5.33
CA SER A 67 -6.86 15.78 -5.18
C SER A 67 -7.25 17.07 -5.89
#